data_AF-A0A1Z2SBJ5-F1
#
_entry.id   AF-A0A1Z2SBJ5-F1
#
_cell.length_a   1.000
_cell.length_b   1.000
_cell.length_c   1.000
_cell.angle_alpha   90.00
_cell.angle_beta   90.00
_cell.angle_gamma   90.00
#
_symmetry.space_group_name_H-M   'P 1'
#
loop_
_entity.id
_entity.type
_entity.pdbx_description
1 polymer ?
#
loop_
_entity_poly.entity_id
_entity_poly.type
_entity_poly.pdbx_seq_one_letter_code
_entity_poly.pdbx_strand_id
1 'polypeptide(L)'
;MSHFEFKTDSESAAYCEEILGKMIELFAIDSEEAIGRMNKYWHNQIIVGEDDPIYHEDEEYWAKTIFYGKDSFWWMNPPDLKPLPYP
;
A
#
# COMPACT_ATOMS: atom_id res chain seq x y z
N MET A 1 1.81 11.27 -15.39
CA MET A 1 2.78 11.66 -14.34
C MET A 1 2.52 10.71 -13.18
N SER A 2 3.55 10.02 -12.69
CA SER A 2 3.40 9.14 -11.53
C SER A 2 3.16 10.00 -10.28
N HIS A 3 2.19 9.64 -9.46
CA HIS A 3 1.95 10.25 -8.15
C HIS A 3 2.68 9.50 -7.02
N PHE A 4 3.43 8.44 -7.38
CA PHE A 4 4.31 7.72 -6.46
C PHE A 4 5.63 8.47 -6.27
N GLU A 5 5.98 8.71 -5.01
CA GLU A 5 7.22 9.37 -4.60
C GLU A 5 8.42 8.40 -4.48
N PHE A 6 8.17 7.11 -4.71
CA PHE A 6 9.17 6.05 -4.74
C PHE A 6 9.43 5.57 -6.17
N LYS A 7 10.53 4.87 -6.39
CA LYS A 7 10.95 4.49 -7.74
C LYS A 7 10.25 3.20 -8.17
N THR A 8 9.53 3.28 -9.28
CA THR A 8 8.87 2.15 -9.96
C THR A 8 9.27 2.07 -11.43
N ASP A 9 9.10 0.89 -12.01
CA ASP A 9 9.02 0.67 -13.46
C ASP A 9 7.54 0.57 -13.90
N SER A 10 7.27 0.24 -15.16
CA SER A 10 5.90 0.19 -15.67
C SER A 10 5.03 -0.89 -15.03
N GLU A 11 5.62 -2.02 -14.67
CA GLU A 11 4.89 -3.16 -14.11
C GLU A 11 4.56 -2.91 -12.64
N SER A 12 5.57 -2.53 -11.85
CA SER A 12 5.39 -2.18 -10.44
C SER A 12 4.49 -0.96 -10.26
N ALA A 13 4.52 0.02 -11.18
CA ALA A 13 3.58 1.13 -11.17
C ALA A 13 2.13 0.66 -11.39
N ALA A 14 1.89 -0.25 -12.36
CA ALA A 14 0.56 -0.80 -12.58
C ALA A 14 0.05 -1.58 -11.36
N TYR A 15 0.92 -2.37 -10.74
CA TYR A 15 0.58 -3.09 -9.52
C TYR A 15 0.29 -2.15 -8.33
N CYS A 16 1.06 -1.06 -8.18
CA CYS A 16 0.77 -0.04 -7.17
C CYS A 16 -0.60 0.63 -7.38
N GLU A 17 -1.04 0.84 -8.62
CA GLU A 17 -2.39 1.35 -8.92
C GLU A 17 -3.49 0.36 -8.49
N GLU A 18 -3.27 -0.94 -8.64
CA GLU A 18 -4.19 -1.98 -8.15
C GLU A 18 -4.32 -1.96 -6.62
N ILE A 19 -3.19 -1.82 -5.91
CA ILE A 19 -3.15 -1.65 -4.45
C ILE A 19 -3.91 -0.39 -4.04
N LEU A 20 -3.74 0.71 -4.76
CA LEU A 20 -4.46 1.96 -4.55
C LEU A 20 -5.98 1.78 -4.66
N GLY A 21 -6.42 1.11 -5.72
CA GLY A 21 -7.82 0.75 -5.92
C GLY A 21 -8.37 -0.06 -4.74
N LYS A 22 -7.59 -1.02 -4.25
CA LYS A 22 -7.97 -1.83 -3.07
C LYS A 22 -8.03 -1.02 -1.79
N MET A 23 -7.13 -0.08 -1.58
CA MET A 23 -7.18 0.79 -0.41
C MET A 23 -8.46 1.62 -0.38
N ILE A 24 -8.85 2.19 -1.51
CA ILE A 24 -10.09 2.97 -1.65
C ILE A 24 -11.31 2.06 -1.44
N GLU A 25 -11.32 0.88 -2.04
CA GLU A 25 -12.41 -0.11 -1.92
C GLU A 25 -12.62 -0.58 -0.47
N LEU A 26 -11.53 -0.98 0.20
CA LEU A 26 -11.60 -1.64 1.52
C LEU A 26 -11.84 -0.66 2.67
N PHE A 27 -11.33 0.57 2.56
CA PHE A 27 -11.30 1.53 3.67
C PHE A 27 -12.14 2.78 3.43
N ALA A 28 -12.76 2.92 2.25
CA ALA A 28 -13.59 4.06 1.87
C ALA A 28 -12.88 5.42 2.05
N ILE A 29 -11.55 5.43 1.89
CA ILE A 29 -10.72 6.63 1.85
C ILE A 29 -10.65 7.18 0.43
N ASP A 30 -10.32 8.46 0.27
CA ASP A 30 -10.13 9.03 -1.05
C ASP A 30 -8.76 8.67 -1.66
N SER A 31 -8.61 9.00 -2.94
CA SER A 31 -7.37 8.74 -3.67
C SER A 31 -6.18 9.52 -3.10
N GLU A 32 -6.37 10.71 -2.56
CA GLU A 32 -5.28 11.54 -2.02
C GLU A 32 -4.71 10.90 -0.76
N GLU A 33 -5.58 10.44 0.14
CA GLU A 33 -5.19 9.71 1.34
C GLU A 33 -4.50 8.39 1.00
N ALA A 34 -5.05 7.61 0.08
CA ALA A 34 -4.47 6.33 -0.31
C ALA A 34 -3.06 6.50 -0.92
N ILE A 35 -2.88 7.50 -1.81
CA ILE A 35 -1.57 7.87 -2.36
C ILE A 35 -0.60 8.26 -1.25
N GLY A 36 -1.00 9.14 -0.35
CA GLY A 36 -0.11 9.62 0.72
C GLY A 36 0.29 8.51 1.69
N ARG A 37 -0.63 7.60 2.03
CA ARG A 37 -0.33 6.42 2.86
C ARG A 37 0.69 5.51 2.18
N MET A 38 0.54 5.25 0.88
CA MET A 38 1.45 4.41 0.12
C MET A 38 2.84 5.05 -0.06
N ASN A 39 2.88 6.34 -0.39
CA ASN A 39 4.13 7.12 -0.48
C ASN A 39 4.88 7.16 0.85
N LYS A 40 4.15 7.26 1.98
CA LYS A 40 4.74 7.19 3.32
C LYS A 40 5.29 5.79 3.62
N TYR A 41 4.57 4.74 3.26
CA TYR A 41 4.98 3.36 3.57
C TYR A 41 6.21 2.93 2.78
N TRP A 42 6.28 3.26 1.49
CA TRP A 42 7.41 2.92 0.61
C TRP A 42 8.36 4.08 0.35
N HIS A 43 8.40 5.06 1.25
CA HIS A 43 9.31 6.20 1.12
C HIS A 43 10.76 5.72 0.94
N ASN A 44 11.44 6.26 -0.07
CA ASN A 44 12.81 5.89 -0.49
C ASN A 44 13.02 4.41 -0.88
N GLN A 45 11.96 3.65 -1.16
CA GLN A 45 12.10 2.31 -1.73
C GLN A 45 12.29 2.38 -3.25
N ILE A 46 12.92 1.33 -3.78
CA ILE A 46 13.01 1.06 -5.21
C ILE A 46 12.31 -0.27 -5.43
N ILE A 47 11.19 -0.24 -6.15
CA ILE A 47 10.31 -1.38 -6.38
C ILE A 47 10.31 -1.59 -7.89
N VAL A 48 11.20 -2.46 -8.39
CA VAL A 48 11.44 -2.64 -9.84
C VAL A 48 11.89 -4.07 -10.14
N GLY A 49 11.57 -4.53 -11.35
CA GLY A 49 11.94 -5.85 -11.85
C GLY A 49 11.02 -6.96 -11.39
N GLU A 50 10.88 -8.00 -12.20
CA GLU A 50 9.88 -9.09 -12.05
C GLU A 50 10.02 -9.90 -10.74
N ASP A 51 11.23 -9.94 -10.15
CA ASP A 51 11.51 -10.66 -8.90
C ASP A 51 11.39 -9.77 -7.64
N ASP A 52 10.82 -8.56 -7.76
CA ASP A 52 10.68 -7.66 -6.61
C ASP A 52 9.79 -8.30 -5.52
N PRO A 53 10.18 -8.24 -4.22
CA PRO A 53 9.41 -8.82 -3.13
C PRO A 53 7.97 -8.34 -3.00
N ILE A 54 7.62 -7.19 -3.61
CA ILE A 54 6.24 -6.70 -3.63
C ILE A 54 5.28 -7.74 -4.24
N TYR A 55 5.73 -8.55 -5.21
CA TYR A 55 4.88 -9.50 -5.93
C TYR A 55 4.68 -10.84 -5.20
N HIS A 56 5.29 -11.04 -4.04
CA HIS A 56 5.06 -12.25 -3.22
C HIS A 56 3.71 -12.23 -2.49
N GLU A 57 3.12 -11.07 -2.33
CA GLU A 57 1.85 -10.86 -1.65
C GLU A 57 0.85 -10.22 -2.63
N ASP A 58 -0.43 -10.26 -2.31
CA ASP A 58 -1.48 -9.66 -3.13
C ASP A 58 -1.80 -8.20 -2.75
N GLU A 59 -2.60 -7.57 -3.58
CA GLU A 59 -3.00 -6.18 -3.47
C GLU A 59 -3.81 -5.89 -2.19
N GLU A 60 -4.59 -6.87 -1.72
CA GLU A 60 -5.37 -6.78 -0.49
C GLU A 60 -4.46 -6.81 0.74
N TYR A 61 -3.45 -7.69 0.74
CA TYR A 61 -2.42 -7.76 1.76
C TYR A 61 -1.68 -6.43 1.88
N TRP A 62 -1.24 -5.85 0.77
CA TRP A 62 -0.55 -4.56 0.79
C TRP A 62 -1.47 -3.43 1.24
N ALA A 63 -2.72 -3.38 0.76
CA ALA A 63 -3.68 -2.38 1.20
C ALA A 63 -3.87 -2.40 2.72
N LYS A 64 -4.07 -3.58 3.32
CA LYS A 64 -4.20 -3.74 4.78
C LYS A 64 -2.90 -3.44 5.52
N THR A 65 -1.76 -3.86 4.98
CA THR A 65 -0.45 -3.61 5.59
C THR A 65 -0.10 -2.13 5.61
N ILE A 66 -0.39 -1.39 4.54
CA ILE A 66 -0.20 0.06 4.46
C ILE A 66 -1.17 0.78 5.40
N PHE A 67 -2.43 0.33 5.46
CA PHE A 67 -3.47 1.01 6.24
C PHE A 67 -3.34 0.78 7.75
N TYR A 68 -3.11 -0.46 8.19
CA TYR A 68 -3.02 -0.82 9.61
C TYR A 68 -1.59 -0.92 10.15
N GLY A 69 -0.59 -1.05 9.27
CA GLY A 69 0.78 -1.37 9.66
C GLY A 69 0.96 -2.86 9.95
N LYS A 70 2.11 -3.42 9.58
CA LYS A 70 2.42 -4.85 9.80
C LYS A 70 2.42 -5.21 11.29
N ASP A 71 2.87 -4.31 12.15
CA ASP A 71 2.94 -4.51 13.61
C ASP A 71 1.57 -4.58 14.30
N SER A 72 0.48 -4.27 13.59
CA SER A 72 -0.89 -4.45 14.10
C SER A 72 -1.35 -5.90 14.07
N PHE A 73 -0.64 -6.79 13.36
CA PHE A 73 -1.04 -8.18 13.13
C PHE A 73 -2.47 -8.29 12.58
N TRP A 74 -2.84 -7.41 11.64
CA TRP A 74 -4.20 -7.32 11.08
C TRP A 74 -4.73 -8.67 10.55
N TRP A 75 -3.87 -9.58 10.10
CA TRP A 75 -4.24 -10.93 9.64
C TRP A 75 -4.75 -11.85 10.75
N MET A 76 -4.51 -11.49 12.02
CA MET A 76 -5.03 -12.20 13.19
C MET A 76 -6.41 -11.68 13.63
N ASN A 77 -6.94 -10.65 12.95
CA ASN A 77 -8.20 -9.99 13.28
C ASN A 77 -8.29 -9.55 14.76
N PRO A 78 -7.34 -8.72 15.25
CA PRO A 78 -7.37 -8.26 16.62
C PRO A 78 -8.60 -7.37 16.88
N PRO A 79 -9.20 -7.43 18.08
CA PRO A 79 -10.46 -6.73 18.38
C PRO A 79 -10.35 -5.20 18.31
N ASP A 80 -9.16 -4.65 18.54
CA ASP A 80 -8.91 -3.20 18.55
C ASP A 80 -8.04 -2.75 17.37
N LEU A 81 -8.28 -3.34 16.19
CA LEU A 81 -7.56 -2.95 14.97
C LEU A 81 -7.84 -1.49 14.64
N LYS A 82 -6.78 -0.67 14.60
CA LYS A 82 -6.86 0.76 14.32
C LYS A 82 -5.97 1.11 13.14
N PRO A 83 -6.43 2.00 12.24
CA PRO A 83 -5.60 2.49 11.16
C PRO A 83 -4.38 3.24 11.70
N LEU A 84 -3.28 3.20 10.94
CA LEU A 84 -2.17 4.10 11.17
C LEU A 84 -2.62 5.56 11.01
N PRO A 85 -2.10 6.48 11.84
CA PRO A 85 -2.37 7.90 11.68
C PRO A 85 -1.94 8.39 10.30
N TYR A 86 -2.87 9.07 9.62
CA TYR A 86 -2.61 9.83 8.40
C TYR A 86 -2.83 11.32 8.70
N PRO A 87 -1.86 12.18 8.34
CA PRO A 87 -1.96 13.63 8.56
C PRO A 87 -3.02 14.30 7.69
#